data_AF-A0AAD9JTP0-F1
#
_entry.id   AF-A0AAD9JTP0-F1
#
_cell.length_a   1.000
_cell.length_b   1.000
_cell.length_c   1.000
_cell.angle_alpha   90.00
_cell.angle_beta   90.00
_cell.angle_gamma   90.00
#
_symmetry.space_group_name_H-M   'P 1'
#
loop_
_entity.id
_entity.type
_entity.pdbx_description
1 polymer ?
#
loop_
_entity_poly.entity_id
_entity_poly.type
_entity_poly.pdbx_seq_one_letter_code
_entity_poly.pdbx_strand_id
1 'polypeptide(L)'
;MEDNNLDLLQNTFGTSLSIRVENYSFINYTTVTAGVDADTTVKVLNNLPKVNITLDGYFESHKYFSQVKDDLRLEFIFPRPIQDEVFKYFNSVIPILWKDERFVRVGIHVRRTDQITEERQTMGFIPQPPSYFIHAMEYFKQEYNRVQFIVTSDDLAWCKENILDEHIEFSTHNYTMDLAILSLSDHIIISLGTYSWWAGWLCKGTTIYYGVMPPNDTYLVEEHHYMTVYPVGRLGNQLFQYAVLYAVTRTNHTWIPVMMEDNNLDLLQNTFGTSLSIRVKNYSFINYTTVTAGVDADTTVKVLNNLPKVNITLGGYFESHKYFSQVKDDLRLEFIFPRPIQDEVFKYFNSVTPILCKDERFVRVGIHVRRTDQITEERQTMGFIPQPPSYFIHAMEYFKQEYNRVQFIVTSDDLAWCKENILDEHIAFSTHNYTMDLAILSLSDHIIISLGTYSWWAGWLCKGTTIYYGVMPPNDTYLG
;
A
#
# COMPACT_ATOMS: atom_id res chain seq x y z
N MET A 1 18.77 32.33 21.06
CA MET A 1 17.78 31.27 21.30
C MET A 1 17.33 31.43 22.74
N GLU A 2 16.03 31.43 23.01
CA GLU A 2 15.55 31.43 24.40
C GLU A 2 16.09 30.20 25.12
N ASP A 3 16.70 30.40 26.29
CA ASP A 3 17.46 29.42 27.07
C ASP A 3 16.66 28.13 27.41
N ASN A 4 15.33 28.11 27.23
CA ASN A 4 14.45 27.06 27.72
C ASN A 4 14.35 25.79 26.84
N ASN A 5 14.62 25.87 25.52
CA ASN A 5 14.33 24.73 24.62
C ASN A 5 15.43 23.66 24.58
N LEU A 6 16.69 24.02 24.84
CA LEU A 6 17.80 23.06 24.93
C LEU A 6 17.78 22.30 26.26
N ASP A 7 17.39 22.98 27.34
CA ASP A 7 17.15 22.36 28.65
C ASP A 7 16.08 21.27 28.54
N LEU A 8 15.09 21.42 27.64
CA LEU A 8 14.05 20.43 27.45
C LEU A 8 14.57 19.10 26.89
N LEU A 9 15.47 19.14 25.90
CA LEU A 9 16.10 17.94 25.33
C LEU A 9 16.98 17.25 26.38
N GLN A 10 17.77 18.02 27.11
CA GLN A 10 18.62 17.50 28.18
C GLN A 10 17.80 16.88 29.30
N ASN A 11 16.68 17.49 29.70
CA ASN A 11 15.79 16.95 30.73
C ASN A 11 15.02 15.71 30.26
N THR A 12 14.70 15.62 28.97
CA THR A 12 13.92 14.50 28.40
C THR A 12 14.78 13.24 28.17
N PHE A 13 16.01 13.40 27.66
CA PHE A 13 16.86 12.28 27.22
C PHE A 13 18.19 12.17 27.98
N GLY A 14 18.59 13.20 28.73
CA GLY A 14 19.90 13.22 29.38
C GLY A 14 21.06 13.34 28.40
N THR A 15 20.82 13.87 27.19
CA THR A 15 21.81 13.95 26.10
C THR A 15 23.04 14.74 26.48
N SER A 16 24.20 14.29 25.98
CA SER A 16 25.52 14.85 26.32
C SER A 16 25.98 15.97 25.37
N LEU A 17 25.16 16.30 24.37
CA LEU A 17 25.50 17.21 23.27
C LEU A 17 25.41 18.68 23.70
N SER A 18 26.21 19.09 24.69
CA SER A 18 26.43 20.52 24.96
C SER A 18 27.81 20.79 25.58
N ILE A 19 28.68 21.43 24.79
CA ILE A 19 29.57 22.43 25.36
C ILE A 19 28.75 23.72 25.38
N ARG A 20 28.26 24.12 26.56
CA ARG A 20 27.66 25.45 26.72
C ARG A 20 28.77 26.48 26.61
N VAL A 21 28.78 27.24 25.52
CA VAL A 21 29.64 28.42 25.42
C VAL A 21 28.86 29.58 26.00
N GLU A 22 29.12 29.92 27.26
CA GLU A 22 28.64 31.18 27.82
C GLU A 22 29.32 32.31 27.03
N ASN A 23 28.50 33.15 26.38
CA ASN A 23 28.94 34.34 25.65
C ASN A 23 29.61 34.05 24.27
N TYR A 24 28.79 33.73 23.26
CA TYR A 24 29.20 33.47 21.87
C TYR A 24 29.27 34.72 20.97
N SER A 25 29.00 35.92 21.52
CA SER A 25 28.95 37.19 20.78
C SER A 25 30.28 37.62 20.14
N PHE A 26 31.41 37.04 20.57
CA PHE A 26 32.75 37.33 20.05
C PHE A 26 33.20 36.35 18.96
N ILE A 27 32.46 35.27 18.73
CA ILE A 27 32.78 34.26 17.72
C ILE A 27 32.02 34.62 16.45
N ASN A 28 32.74 34.81 15.35
CA ASN A 28 32.12 35.08 14.06
C ASN A 28 31.60 33.77 13.46
N TYR A 29 30.27 33.64 13.33
CA TYR A 29 29.59 32.49 12.74
C TYR A 29 29.08 32.82 11.34
N THR A 30 29.22 31.86 10.43
CA THR A 30 28.54 31.88 9.14
C THR A 30 27.23 31.12 9.26
N THR A 31 26.10 31.79 9.04
CA THR A 31 24.79 31.11 9.02
C THR A 31 24.68 30.28 7.75
N VAL A 32 24.36 29.00 7.94
CA VAL A 32 24.03 28.06 6.87
C VAL A 32 22.58 27.65 7.07
N THR A 33 21.72 28.13 6.17
CA THR A 33 20.29 27.85 6.24
C THR A 33 19.98 26.50 5.59
N ALA A 34 19.03 25.77 6.16
CA ALA A 34 18.43 24.61 5.53
C ALA A 34 17.96 24.98 4.11
N GLY A 35 18.09 24.04 3.18
CA GLY A 35 17.52 24.20 1.86
C GLY A 35 16.00 24.23 1.92
N VAL A 36 15.36 24.46 0.77
CA VAL A 36 13.88 24.45 0.65
C VAL A 36 13.29 23.08 1.00
N ASP A 37 14.15 22.08 1.15
CA ASP A 37 13.81 20.69 1.36
C ASP A 37 14.98 19.85 1.93
N ALA A 38 14.75 18.58 2.24
CA ALA A 38 15.77 17.68 2.75
C ALA A 38 16.91 17.26 1.80
N ASP A 39 16.78 17.16 0.48
CA ASP A 39 17.91 16.81 -0.39
C ASP A 39 18.83 18.00 -0.60
N THR A 40 18.25 19.18 -0.79
CA THR A 40 18.98 20.44 -0.82
C THR A 40 19.66 20.69 0.52
N THR A 41 18.97 20.44 1.64
CA THR A 41 19.59 20.51 2.97
C THR A 41 20.71 19.48 3.14
N VAL A 42 20.55 18.22 2.70
CA VAL A 42 21.66 17.24 2.71
C VAL A 42 22.85 17.71 1.89
N LYS A 43 22.62 18.29 0.69
CA LYS A 43 23.70 18.87 -0.12
C LYS A 43 24.41 20.01 0.59
N VAL A 44 23.66 20.86 1.31
CA VAL A 44 24.21 21.94 2.14
C VAL A 44 25.05 21.37 3.28
N LEU A 45 24.51 20.40 4.03
CA LEU A 45 25.19 19.74 5.16
C LEU A 45 26.45 18.96 4.73
N ASN A 46 26.45 18.38 3.53
CA ASN A 46 27.60 17.68 2.97
C ASN A 46 28.71 18.64 2.47
N ASN A 47 28.42 19.93 2.30
CA ASN A 47 29.34 20.92 1.76
C ASN A 47 29.55 22.10 2.72
N LEU A 48 29.57 21.83 4.03
CA LEU A 48 29.74 22.87 5.03
C LEU A 48 31.13 23.53 4.93
N PRO A 49 31.20 24.87 4.99
CA PRO A 49 32.47 25.56 4.99
C PRO A 49 33.24 25.26 6.28
N LYS A 50 34.58 25.21 6.19
CA LYS A 50 35.47 25.02 7.35
C LYS A 50 35.64 26.32 8.15
N VAL A 51 34.54 26.84 8.68
CA VAL A 51 34.45 28.02 9.54
C VAL A 51 33.50 27.73 10.70
N ASN A 52 33.39 28.63 11.68
CA ASN A 52 32.33 28.50 12.68
C ASN A 52 30.98 28.70 11.98
N ILE A 53 30.07 27.74 12.12
CA ILE A 53 28.77 27.75 11.45
C ILE A 53 27.62 27.75 12.44
N THR A 54 26.53 28.42 12.07
CA THR A 54 25.23 28.29 12.73
C THR A 54 24.27 27.69 11.72
N LEU A 55 23.62 26.58 12.08
CA LEU A 55 22.56 25.99 11.26
C LEU A 55 21.24 26.67 11.57
N ASP A 56 20.52 27.10 10.54
CA ASP A 56 19.23 27.80 10.67
C ASP A 56 18.16 27.14 9.79
N GLY A 57 16.94 26.97 10.30
CA GLY A 57 15.82 26.36 9.58
C GLY A 57 15.30 25.04 10.16
N TYR A 58 14.39 24.40 9.43
CA TYR A 58 13.66 23.21 9.86
C TYR A 58 14.37 21.92 9.39
N PHE A 59 14.99 21.21 10.33
CA PHE A 59 15.71 19.95 10.08
C PHE A 59 14.84 18.72 10.33
N GLU A 60 13.69 18.65 9.66
CA GLU A 60 12.63 17.67 9.92
C GLU A 60 12.74 16.39 9.04
N SER A 61 13.96 15.90 8.78
CA SER A 61 14.15 14.69 7.97
C SER A 61 15.24 13.77 8.51
N HIS A 62 14.94 12.47 8.52
CA HIS A 62 15.91 11.43 8.88
C HIS A 62 17.16 11.40 8.00
N LYS A 63 17.13 12.01 6.79
CA LYS A 63 18.28 12.01 5.87
C LYS A 63 19.51 12.65 6.49
N TYR A 64 19.29 13.65 7.34
CA TYR A 64 20.37 14.46 7.93
C TYR A 64 21.23 13.65 8.90
N PHE A 65 20.67 12.58 9.45
CA PHE A 65 21.30 11.75 10.49
C PHE A 65 21.28 10.26 10.15
N SER A 66 20.99 9.88 8.91
CA SER A 66 20.89 8.48 8.49
C SER A 66 22.17 7.69 8.73
N GLN A 67 23.33 8.33 8.55
CA GLN A 67 24.66 7.75 8.76
C GLN A 67 25.00 7.51 10.23
N VAL A 68 24.35 8.24 11.14
CA VAL A 68 24.59 8.19 12.60
C VAL A 68 23.33 7.74 13.35
N LYS A 69 22.39 7.11 12.65
CA LYS A 69 21.06 6.79 13.20
C LYS A 69 21.14 5.92 14.46
N ASP A 70 22.06 4.96 14.48
CA ASP A 70 22.22 4.04 15.60
C ASP A 70 22.83 4.76 16.81
N ASP A 71 23.83 5.62 16.60
CA ASP A 71 24.40 6.47 17.64
C ASP A 71 23.35 7.45 18.19
N LEU A 72 22.53 8.02 17.31
CA LEU A 72 21.48 8.95 17.69
C LEU A 72 20.37 8.26 18.52
N ARG A 73 20.07 6.98 18.25
CA ARG A 73 19.15 6.18 19.09
C ARG A 73 19.73 5.91 20.48
N LEU A 74 21.06 5.85 20.62
CA LEU A 74 21.71 5.71 21.92
C LEU A 74 21.66 7.02 22.72
N GLU A 75 21.71 8.17 22.05
CA GLU A 75 21.56 9.49 22.69
C GLU A 75 20.10 9.76 23.11
N PHE A 76 19.11 9.30 22.34
CA PHE A 76 17.69 9.48 22.65
C PHE A 76 17.07 8.34 23.46
N ILE A 77 17.78 7.90 24.50
CA ILE A 77 17.25 6.97 25.50
C ILE A 77 16.65 7.77 26.65
N PHE A 78 15.39 7.51 27.00
CA PHE A 78 14.79 8.11 28.18
C PHE A 78 15.58 7.74 29.46
N PRO A 79 15.89 8.69 30.35
CA PRO A 79 16.48 8.40 31.65
C PRO A 79 15.65 7.39 32.44
N ARG A 80 16.31 6.55 33.26
CA ARG A 80 15.63 5.53 34.09
C ARG A 80 14.43 6.08 34.88
N PRO A 81 14.48 7.27 35.52
CA PRO A 81 13.33 7.80 36.22
C PRO A 81 12.08 7.97 35.33
N ILE A 82 12.24 8.42 34.09
CA ILE A 82 11.14 8.56 33.13
C ILE A 82 10.63 7.17 32.72
N GLN A 83 11.53 6.23 32.44
CA GLN A 83 11.13 4.86 32.12
C GLN A 83 10.34 4.21 33.28
N ASP A 84 10.81 4.36 34.52
CA ASP A 84 10.17 3.80 35.71
C ASP A 84 8.77 4.40 35.91
N GLU A 85 8.59 5.70 35.65
CA GLU A 85 7.29 6.37 35.70
C GLU A 85 6.34 5.86 34.61
N VAL A 86 6.82 5.68 33.37
CA VAL A 86 6.03 5.08 32.29
C VAL A 86 5.63 3.65 32.63
N PHE A 87 6.55 2.81 33.13
CA PHE A 87 6.22 1.44 33.49
C PHE A 87 5.25 1.37 34.69
N LYS A 88 5.36 2.29 35.64
CA LYS A 88 4.39 2.43 36.73
C LYS A 88 3.01 2.80 36.17
N TYR A 89 2.94 3.75 35.23
CA TYR A 89 1.70 4.12 34.57
C TYR A 89 1.12 2.94 33.78
N PHE A 90 1.91 2.27 32.93
CA PHE A 90 1.51 1.07 32.20
C PHE A 90 0.91 0.00 33.10
N ASN A 91 1.52 -0.25 34.26
CA ASN A 91 1.01 -1.21 35.24
C ASN A 91 -0.31 -0.75 35.89
N SER A 92 -0.50 0.56 36.08
CA SER A 92 -1.72 1.11 36.67
C SER A 92 -2.93 1.06 35.76
N VAL A 93 -2.71 1.02 34.44
CA VAL A 93 -3.77 1.02 33.43
C VAL A 93 -4.01 -0.34 32.78
N ILE A 94 -3.35 -1.41 33.24
CA ILE A 94 -3.60 -2.77 32.71
C ILE A 94 -5.07 -3.13 32.95
N PRO A 95 -5.80 -3.60 31.92
CA PRO A 95 -7.16 -4.11 32.11
C PRO A 95 -7.17 -5.21 33.18
N ILE A 96 -8.08 -5.12 34.15
CA ILE A 96 -8.13 -6.00 35.33
C ILE A 96 -8.13 -7.48 34.93
N LEU A 97 -8.78 -7.81 33.81
CA LEU A 97 -8.90 -9.16 33.27
C LEU A 97 -7.57 -9.74 32.74
N TRP A 98 -6.55 -8.90 32.52
CA TRP A 98 -5.31 -9.27 31.82
C TRP A 98 -4.06 -9.22 32.71
N LYS A 99 -4.22 -9.06 34.03
CA LYS A 99 -3.11 -8.81 34.97
C LYS A 99 -1.98 -9.86 34.92
N ASP A 100 -2.31 -11.10 34.53
CA ASP A 100 -1.37 -12.22 34.39
C ASP A 100 -1.28 -12.77 32.95
N GLU A 101 -1.81 -12.02 31.97
CA GLU A 101 -1.89 -12.45 30.56
C GLU A 101 -0.94 -11.63 29.67
N ARG A 102 -0.50 -12.23 28.56
CA ARG A 102 0.21 -11.48 27.53
C ARG A 102 -0.78 -10.67 26.69
N PHE A 103 -0.45 -9.41 26.48
CA PHE A 103 -1.15 -8.47 25.60
C PHE A 103 -0.13 -7.52 24.94
N VAL A 104 -0.57 -6.84 23.88
CA VAL A 104 0.22 -5.85 23.14
C VAL A 104 -0.31 -4.46 23.46
N ARG A 105 0.58 -3.50 23.67
CA ARG A 105 0.23 -2.09 23.89
C ARG A 105 0.54 -1.26 22.65
N VAL A 106 -0.46 -0.53 22.19
CA VAL A 106 -0.37 0.35 21.02
C VAL A 106 -0.59 1.79 21.48
N GLY A 107 0.42 2.64 21.33
CA GLY A 107 0.29 4.08 21.53
C GLY A 107 -0.47 4.72 20.37
N ILE A 108 -1.34 5.69 20.64
CA ILE A 108 -2.02 6.48 19.61
C ILE A 108 -1.73 7.96 19.89
N HIS A 109 -1.17 8.65 18.90
CA HIS A 109 -1.01 10.10 18.96
C HIS A 109 -1.96 10.79 17.99
N VAL A 110 -2.71 11.76 18.50
CA VAL A 110 -3.64 12.58 17.73
C VAL A 110 -3.28 14.06 17.91
N ARG A 111 -2.75 14.68 16.86
CA ARG A 111 -2.56 16.13 16.77
C ARG A 111 -3.72 16.74 15.98
N ARG A 112 -4.44 17.68 16.58
CA ARG A 112 -5.67 18.20 15.99
C ARG A 112 -5.88 19.70 16.19
N THR A 113 -5.56 20.25 17.36
CA THR A 113 -6.00 21.61 17.74
C THR A 113 -5.51 22.70 16.79
N ASP A 114 -4.26 22.63 16.32
CA ASP A 114 -3.73 23.59 15.36
C ASP A 114 -4.13 23.26 13.92
N GLN A 115 -4.30 21.98 13.60
CA GLN A 115 -4.65 21.49 12.27
C GLN A 115 -6.11 21.78 11.86
N ILE A 116 -7.01 22.09 12.80
CA ILE A 116 -8.40 22.44 12.48
C ILE A 116 -8.56 23.85 11.91
N THR A 117 -7.51 24.68 11.92
CA THR A 117 -7.57 26.05 11.40
C THR A 117 -7.49 26.08 9.87
N GLU A 118 -8.23 27.01 9.25
CA GLU A 118 -8.26 27.19 7.78
C GLU A 118 -6.85 27.49 7.22
N GLU A 119 -6.08 28.31 7.94
CA GLU A 119 -4.69 28.61 7.59
C GLU A 119 -3.83 27.34 7.53
N ARG A 120 -3.92 26.47 8.54
CA ARG A 120 -3.14 25.22 8.54
C ARG A 120 -3.61 24.23 7.49
N GLN A 121 -4.91 24.15 7.23
CA GLN A 121 -5.46 23.27 6.19
C GLN A 121 -5.08 23.71 4.78
N THR A 122 -5.03 25.02 4.52
CA THR A 122 -4.54 25.54 3.22
C THR A 122 -3.04 25.27 3.01
N MET A 123 -2.27 25.11 4.09
CA MET A 123 -0.88 24.64 4.05
C MET A 123 -0.75 23.10 3.99
N GLY A 124 -1.86 22.35 3.90
CA GLY A 124 -1.86 20.89 3.79
C GLY A 124 -1.86 20.13 5.12
N PHE A 125 -1.93 20.81 6.26
CA PHE A 125 -2.08 20.15 7.57
C PHE A 125 -3.54 19.80 7.83
N ILE A 126 -3.96 18.63 7.36
CA ILE A 126 -5.34 18.16 7.48
C ILE A 126 -5.47 17.22 8.70
N PRO A 127 -6.39 17.49 9.64
CA PRO A 127 -6.69 16.59 10.75
C PRO A 127 -7.14 15.22 10.24
N GLN A 128 -6.64 14.16 10.87
CA GLN A 128 -6.97 12.80 10.47
C GLN A 128 -8.42 12.47 10.81
N PRO A 129 -9.17 11.82 9.90
CA PRO A 129 -10.53 11.41 10.16
C PRO A 129 -10.56 10.28 11.20
N PRO A 130 -11.66 10.12 11.97
CA PRO A 130 -11.82 9.02 12.91
C PRO A 130 -11.61 7.64 12.26
N SER A 131 -12.05 7.47 11.01
CA SER A 131 -11.93 6.22 10.25
C SER A 131 -10.49 5.74 10.12
N TYR A 132 -9.51 6.64 10.05
CA TYR A 132 -8.11 6.27 10.04
C TYR A 132 -7.70 5.52 11.31
N PHE A 133 -7.98 6.12 12.47
CA PHE A 133 -7.63 5.53 13.76
C PHE A 133 -8.36 4.20 13.97
N ILE A 134 -9.65 4.13 13.59
CA ILE A 134 -10.44 2.91 13.67
C ILE A 134 -9.81 1.78 12.83
N HIS A 135 -9.45 2.03 11.57
CA HIS A 135 -8.82 1.01 10.73
C HIS A 135 -7.44 0.60 11.23
N ALA A 136 -6.64 1.55 11.73
CA ALA A 136 -5.32 1.27 12.29
C ALA A 136 -5.40 0.44 13.58
N MET A 137 -6.39 0.70 14.44
CA MET A 137 -6.66 -0.10 15.63
C MET A 137 -7.12 -1.52 15.23
N GLU A 138 -7.99 -1.63 14.23
CA GLU A 138 -8.49 -2.91 13.73
C GLU A 138 -7.36 -3.79 13.16
N TYR A 139 -6.39 -3.20 12.46
CA TYR A 139 -5.19 -3.92 12.02
C TYR A 139 -4.49 -4.62 13.20
N PHE A 140 -4.22 -3.91 14.29
CA PHE A 140 -3.55 -4.50 15.44
C PHE A 140 -4.39 -5.56 16.15
N LYS A 141 -5.71 -5.40 16.18
CA LYS A 141 -6.63 -6.42 16.74
C LYS A 141 -6.70 -7.69 15.89
N GLN A 142 -6.47 -7.59 14.59
CA GLN A 142 -6.40 -8.76 13.71
C GLN A 142 -5.08 -9.52 13.85
N GLU A 143 -3.99 -8.79 14.10
CA GLU A 143 -2.65 -9.37 14.29
C GLU A 143 -2.46 -9.97 15.70
N TYR A 144 -3.11 -9.40 16.72
CA TYR A 144 -2.88 -9.76 18.12
C TYR A 144 -4.17 -10.06 18.88
N ASN A 145 -4.17 -11.16 19.64
CA ASN A 145 -5.33 -11.61 20.42
C ASN A 145 -5.79 -10.64 21.51
N ARG A 146 -4.89 -9.80 22.05
CA ARG A 146 -5.20 -8.82 23.10
C ARG A 146 -4.41 -7.55 22.87
N VAL A 147 -5.12 -6.44 22.67
CA VAL A 147 -4.53 -5.15 22.36
C VAL A 147 -5.07 -4.10 23.32
N GLN A 148 -4.17 -3.41 24.03
CA GLN A 148 -4.47 -2.21 24.77
C GLN A 148 -4.07 -0.98 23.95
N PHE A 149 -4.93 0.02 23.89
CA PHE A 149 -4.62 1.30 23.26
C PHE A 149 -4.37 2.39 24.31
N ILE A 150 -3.33 3.20 24.14
CA ILE A 150 -3.10 4.40 24.97
C ILE A 150 -3.07 5.62 24.07
N VAL A 151 -4.05 6.51 24.23
CA VAL A 151 -4.20 7.73 23.43
C VAL A 151 -3.57 8.91 24.13
N THR A 152 -2.80 9.68 23.37
CA THR A 152 -2.24 10.99 23.72
C THR A 152 -2.70 12.00 22.66
N SER A 153 -3.03 13.22 23.07
CA SER A 153 -3.54 14.22 22.14
C SER A 153 -3.50 15.63 22.72
N ASP A 154 -3.40 16.62 21.85
CA ASP A 154 -3.72 18.01 22.15
C ASP A 154 -5.25 18.27 22.21
N ASP A 155 -6.08 17.33 21.74
CA ASP A 155 -7.54 17.36 21.74
C ASP A 155 -8.14 16.03 22.25
N LEU A 156 -7.96 15.76 23.55
CA LEU A 156 -8.50 14.54 24.19
C LEU A 156 -10.03 14.49 24.20
N ALA A 157 -10.71 15.64 24.13
CA ALA A 157 -12.18 15.69 24.08
C ALA A 157 -12.66 15.04 22.78
N TRP A 158 -12.10 15.46 21.65
CA TRP A 158 -12.40 14.84 20.37
C TRP A 158 -12.04 13.36 20.33
N CYS A 159 -10.89 12.96 20.90
CA CYS A 159 -10.47 11.57 20.92
C CYS A 159 -11.47 10.67 21.68
N LYS A 160 -11.98 11.13 22.83
CA LYS A 160 -12.96 10.39 23.63
C LYS A 160 -14.31 10.19 22.93
N GLU A 161 -14.63 11.04 21.96
CA GLU A 161 -15.86 10.92 21.16
C GLU A 161 -15.67 10.04 19.92
N ASN A 162 -14.45 9.99 19.37
CA ASN A 162 -14.19 9.47 18.02
C ASN A 162 -13.30 8.22 17.96
N ILE A 163 -12.52 7.96 19.00
CA ILE A 163 -11.61 6.82 19.10
C ILE A 163 -12.07 5.97 20.29
N LEU A 164 -12.84 4.93 19.98
CA LEU A 164 -13.55 4.13 20.98
C LEU A 164 -13.09 2.68 20.92
N ASP A 165 -12.74 2.14 22.08
CA ASP A 165 -12.45 0.71 22.27
C ASP A 165 -12.67 0.32 23.75
N GLU A 166 -12.90 -0.97 24.01
CA GLU A 166 -13.08 -1.49 25.38
C GLU A 166 -11.81 -1.46 26.23
N HIS A 167 -10.64 -1.42 25.60
CA HIS A 167 -9.33 -1.44 26.25
C HIS A 167 -8.48 -0.23 25.87
N ILE A 168 -9.14 0.94 25.77
CA ILE A 168 -8.51 2.22 25.52
C ILE A 168 -8.31 3.02 26.81
N GLU A 169 -7.16 3.68 26.91
CA GLU A 169 -6.81 4.60 27.98
C GLU A 169 -6.40 5.95 27.38
N PHE A 170 -6.76 7.05 28.04
CA PHE A 170 -6.42 8.40 27.59
C PHE A 170 -5.43 9.04 28.56
N SER A 171 -4.17 9.22 28.14
CA SER A 171 -3.15 9.87 28.94
C SER A 171 -3.46 11.36 29.12
N THR A 172 -3.29 11.86 30.35
CA THR A 172 -3.38 13.29 30.68
C THR A 172 -2.04 13.84 31.18
N HIS A 173 -0.93 13.20 30.81
CA HIS A 173 0.40 13.63 31.23
C HIS A 173 0.89 14.81 30.41
N ASN A 174 2.10 15.29 30.71
CA ASN A 174 2.77 16.29 29.89
C ASN A 174 3.40 15.64 28.64
N TYR A 175 3.79 16.47 27.68
CA TYR A 175 4.36 16.04 26.40
C TYR A 175 5.65 15.22 26.53
N THR A 176 6.47 15.42 27.57
CA THR A 176 7.68 14.59 27.79
C THR A 176 7.28 13.17 28.15
N MET A 177 6.32 13.02 29.06
CA MET A 177 5.81 11.72 29.48
C MET A 177 5.01 11.05 28.37
N ASP A 178 4.18 11.79 27.63
CA ASP A 178 3.42 11.27 26.49
C ASP A 178 4.37 10.75 25.39
N LEU A 179 5.45 11.46 25.09
CA LEU A 179 6.46 11.00 24.13
C LEU A 179 7.09 9.67 24.58
N ALA A 180 7.38 9.54 25.88
CA ALA A 180 7.93 8.32 26.46
C ALA A 180 6.91 7.17 26.45
N ILE A 181 5.64 7.43 26.80
CA ILE A 181 4.52 6.48 26.72
C ILE A 181 4.37 5.93 25.30
N LEU A 182 4.35 6.81 24.30
CA LEU A 182 4.23 6.44 22.90
C LEU A 182 5.43 5.62 22.42
N SER A 183 6.65 6.07 22.73
CA SER A 183 7.89 5.45 22.27
C SER A 183 8.18 4.10 22.94
N LEU A 184 7.76 3.92 24.20
CA LEU A 184 7.94 2.68 24.97
C LEU A 184 6.76 1.71 24.83
N SER A 185 5.72 2.07 24.07
CA SER A 185 4.67 1.13 23.66
C SER A 185 5.24 0.09 22.68
N ASP A 186 4.58 -1.07 22.57
CA ASP A 186 5.02 -2.14 21.67
C ASP A 186 4.90 -1.70 20.21
N HIS A 187 3.81 -1.00 19.88
CA HIS A 187 3.53 -0.41 18.56
C HIS A 187 2.91 0.98 18.71
N ILE A 188 2.75 1.70 17.59
CA ILE A 188 2.21 3.05 17.60
C ILE A 188 1.40 3.41 16.35
N ILE A 189 0.35 4.20 16.53
CA ILE A 189 -0.47 4.84 15.50
C ILE A 189 -0.28 6.34 15.63
N ILE A 190 0.11 7.03 14.55
CA ILE A 190 0.47 8.45 14.60
C ILE A 190 -0.35 9.33 13.65
N SER A 191 -0.63 10.56 14.07
CA SER A 191 -1.10 11.68 13.24
C SER A 191 0.06 12.40 12.55
N LEU A 192 -0.25 13.24 11.56
CA LEU A 192 0.76 14.09 10.91
C LEU A 192 1.37 15.09 11.92
N GLY A 193 2.70 15.15 11.96
CA GLY A 193 3.45 16.11 12.77
C GLY A 193 4.80 15.59 13.24
N THR A 194 5.76 16.49 13.48
CA THR A 194 7.13 16.16 13.92
C THR A 194 7.18 15.43 15.26
N TYR A 195 6.31 15.81 16.20
CA TYR A 195 6.21 15.15 17.50
C TYR A 195 5.82 13.67 17.35
N SER A 196 4.75 13.38 16.60
CA SER A 196 4.32 12.00 16.35
C SER A 196 5.38 11.22 15.56
N TRP A 197 6.07 11.88 14.63
CA TRP A 197 7.15 11.25 13.87
C TRP A 197 8.29 10.80 14.78
N TRP A 198 8.74 11.64 15.72
CA TRP A 198 9.77 11.25 16.69
C TRP A 198 9.30 10.11 17.61
N ALA A 199 8.06 10.14 18.06
CA ALA A 199 7.48 9.05 18.85
C ALA A 199 7.51 7.71 18.07
N GLY A 200 7.11 7.75 16.79
CA GLY A 200 7.15 6.60 15.89
C GLY A 200 8.57 6.12 15.61
N TRP A 201 9.48 7.04 15.32
CA TRP A 201 10.87 6.71 15.02
C TRP A 201 11.59 6.09 16.22
N LEU A 202 11.32 6.54 17.45
CA LEU A 202 11.89 6.00 18.68
C LEU A 202 11.25 4.66 19.09
N CYS A 203 9.97 4.47 18.80
CA CYS A 203 9.29 3.20 18.99
C CYS A 203 10.01 2.06 18.24
N LYS A 204 10.07 0.89 18.87
CA LYS A 204 10.81 -0.27 18.32
C LYS A 204 9.93 -1.18 17.45
N GLY A 205 8.61 -1.09 17.56
CA GLY A 205 7.70 -1.92 16.79
C GLY A 205 7.08 -1.18 15.60
N THR A 206 5.97 -1.71 15.13
CA THR A 206 5.25 -1.18 13.96
C THR A 206 4.69 0.21 14.23
N THR A 207 4.95 1.13 13.30
CA THR A 207 4.36 2.47 13.27
C THR A 207 3.36 2.56 12.11
N ILE A 208 2.09 2.83 12.41
CA ILE A 208 1.06 3.16 11.42
C ILE A 208 0.91 4.68 11.34
N TYR A 209 0.89 5.23 10.13
CA TYR A 209 0.79 6.66 9.88
C TYR A 209 -0.33 6.97 8.85
N TYR A 210 -0.90 8.18 8.93
CA TYR A 210 -1.95 8.63 8.01
C TYR A 210 -1.36 9.27 6.76
N GLY A 211 -1.69 8.72 5.58
CA GLY A 211 -1.18 9.21 4.29
C GLY A 211 0.18 8.62 3.93
N VAL A 212 0.96 9.31 3.09
CA VAL A 212 2.35 8.94 2.75
C VAL A 212 3.31 9.90 3.46
N MET A 213 3.99 9.43 4.51
CA MET A 213 5.38 9.80 4.80
C MET A 213 5.99 8.74 5.73
N PRO A 214 7.24 8.32 5.49
CA PRO A 214 7.50 7.01 4.91
C PRO A 214 7.85 5.97 5.97
N PRO A 215 7.74 4.68 5.59
CA PRO A 215 8.16 3.58 6.45
C PRO A 215 9.68 3.63 6.62
N ASN A 216 10.16 3.91 7.84
CA ASN A 216 11.53 3.72 8.38
C ASN A 216 12.80 3.99 7.52
N ASP A 217 12.69 4.43 6.28
CA ASP A 217 13.76 4.78 5.33
C ASP A 217 13.11 5.59 4.18
N THR A 218 12.85 6.90 4.31
CA THR A 218 12.92 7.91 3.21
C THR A 218 12.53 9.33 3.68
N TYR A 219 13.24 10.41 3.36
CA TYR A 219 13.32 11.38 2.27
C TYR A 219 12.21 12.45 2.20
N LEU A 220 12.50 13.70 2.67
CA LEU A 220 11.61 14.87 2.68
C LEU A 220 12.06 15.98 1.69
N VAL A 221 12.10 15.62 0.42
CA VAL A 221 11.77 16.47 -0.74
C VAL A 221 11.36 15.48 -1.77
N GLU A 222 10.28 15.75 -2.45
CA GLU A 222 10.39 15.98 -3.89
C GLU A 222 9.40 17.11 -4.17
N GLU A 223 9.63 17.92 -5.20
CA GLU A 223 8.49 18.51 -5.90
C GLU A 223 7.66 17.30 -6.33
N HIS A 224 6.65 16.95 -5.53
CA HIS A 224 5.89 15.75 -5.80
C HIS A 224 5.11 15.98 -7.09
N HIS A 225 5.52 15.29 -8.14
CA HIS A 225 4.79 15.28 -9.39
C HIS A 225 3.67 14.24 -9.28
N TYR A 226 2.53 14.52 -9.87
CA TYR A 226 1.44 13.56 -9.91
C TYR A 226 1.61 12.65 -11.13
N MET A 227 1.50 11.35 -10.93
CA MET A 227 1.42 10.39 -12.03
C MET A 227 0.08 9.68 -12.00
N THR A 228 -0.51 9.53 -13.18
CA THR A 228 -1.78 8.87 -13.35
C THR A 228 -1.80 8.09 -14.66
N VAL A 229 -2.85 7.32 -14.89
CA VAL A 229 -3.09 6.53 -16.10
C VAL A 229 -4.41 6.94 -16.71
N TYR A 230 -4.49 6.94 -18.03
CA TYR A 230 -5.76 7.17 -18.72
C TYR A 230 -6.59 5.87 -18.67
N PRO A 231 -7.78 5.83 -18.03
CA PRO A 231 -8.54 4.60 -17.85
C PRO A 231 -9.20 4.20 -19.17
N VAL A 232 -8.65 3.18 -19.83
CA VAL A 232 -9.16 2.70 -21.13
C VAL A 232 -9.36 1.20 -21.10
N GLY A 233 -10.48 0.77 -21.66
CA GLY A 233 -10.85 -0.64 -21.72
C GLY A 233 -11.53 -1.13 -20.44
N ARG A 234 -11.69 -2.45 -20.36
CA ARG A 234 -12.38 -3.15 -19.26
C ARG A 234 -11.39 -3.56 -18.16
N LEU A 235 -11.88 -4.25 -17.12
CA LEU A 235 -11.12 -4.65 -15.93
C LEU A 235 -9.70 -5.18 -16.22
N GLY A 236 -9.55 -6.10 -17.18
CA GLY A 236 -8.23 -6.67 -17.50
C GLY A 236 -7.19 -5.63 -17.95
N ASN A 237 -7.62 -4.62 -18.71
CA ASN A 237 -6.73 -3.53 -19.17
C ASN A 237 -6.44 -2.57 -18.02
N GLN A 238 -7.45 -2.29 -17.20
CA GLN A 238 -7.31 -1.41 -16.04
C GLN A 238 -6.36 -2.02 -14.99
N LEU A 239 -6.31 -3.34 -14.85
CA LEU A 239 -5.34 -4.02 -14.00
C LEU A 239 -3.90 -3.82 -14.48
N PHE A 240 -3.67 -3.83 -15.80
CA PHE A 240 -2.36 -3.49 -16.38
C PHE A 240 -1.99 -2.02 -16.15
N GLN A 241 -2.94 -1.12 -16.35
CA GLN A 241 -2.77 0.31 -16.09
C GLN A 241 -2.44 0.57 -14.61
N TYR A 242 -3.15 -0.09 -13.68
CA TYR A 242 -2.84 -0.04 -12.26
C TYR A 242 -1.43 -0.60 -11.96
N ALA A 243 -1.11 -1.77 -12.52
CA ALA A 243 0.15 -2.44 -12.29
C ALA A 243 1.37 -1.61 -12.73
N VAL A 244 1.30 -0.97 -13.90
CA VAL A 244 2.39 -0.09 -14.37
C VAL A 244 2.49 1.17 -13.51
N LEU A 245 1.37 1.79 -13.13
CA LEU A 245 1.36 2.96 -12.26
C LEU A 245 1.99 2.62 -10.90
N TYR A 246 1.58 1.50 -10.32
CA TYR A 246 2.13 0.99 -9.07
C TYR A 246 3.64 0.75 -9.20
N ALA A 247 4.07 0.02 -10.23
CA ALA A 247 5.47 -0.31 -10.43
C ALA A 247 6.37 0.92 -10.62
N VAL A 248 5.95 1.87 -11.46
CA VAL A 248 6.75 3.07 -11.75
C VAL A 248 6.86 3.96 -10.51
N THR A 249 5.77 4.17 -9.78
CA THR A 249 5.77 5.05 -8.58
C THR A 249 6.40 4.41 -7.35
N ARG A 250 6.46 3.07 -7.28
CA ARG A 250 7.17 2.35 -6.21
C ARG A 250 8.66 2.22 -6.46
N THR A 251 9.08 2.14 -7.73
CA THR A 251 10.50 2.12 -8.10
C THR A 251 11.10 3.52 -8.25
N ASN A 252 10.25 4.54 -8.36
CA ASN A 252 10.66 5.94 -8.42
C ASN A 252 9.72 6.83 -7.60
N HIS A 253 10.21 7.31 -6.46
CA HIS A 253 9.44 8.09 -5.49
C HIS A 253 9.16 9.55 -5.93
N THR A 254 9.73 9.99 -7.06
CA THR A 254 9.49 11.32 -7.63
C THR A 254 8.01 11.57 -7.95
N TRP A 255 7.23 10.52 -8.23
CA TRP A 255 5.82 10.65 -8.54
C TRP A 255 4.90 10.09 -7.47
N ILE A 256 3.89 10.88 -7.13
CA ILE A 256 2.74 10.46 -6.35
C ILE A 256 1.71 9.82 -7.30
N PRO A 257 1.35 8.54 -7.11
CA PRO A 257 0.30 7.90 -7.89
C PRO A 257 -1.07 8.51 -7.54
N VAL A 258 -1.78 8.97 -8.56
CA VAL A 258 -3.14 9.50 -8.48
C VAL A 258 -4.01 8.72 -9.44
N MET A 259 -5.17 8.29 -8.97
CA MET A 259 -6.19 7.70 -9.84
C MET A 259 -7.24 8.76 -10.14
N MET A 260 -7.57 8.93 -11.43
CA MET A 260 -8.60 9.89 -11.85
C MET A 260 -9.98 9.43 -11.37
N GLU A 261 -10.78 10.34 -10.79
CA GLU A 261 -12.19 10.12 -10.48
C GLU A 261 -13.02 10.01 -11.77
N ASP A 262 -12.96 8.85 -12.42
CA ASP A 262 -13.88 8.40 -13.46
C ASP A 262 -14.47 7.05 -13.05
N ASN A 263 -15.65 6.69 -13.59
CA ASN A 263 -16.48 5.50 -13.25
C ASN A 263 -15.77 4.12 -13.18
N ASN A 264 -14.48 4.06 -13.52
CA ASN A 264 -13.64 2.87 -13.57
C ASN A 264 -12.81 2.64 -12.28
N LEU A 265 -12.62 3.66 -11.44
CA LEU A 265 -11.92 3.54 -10.15
C LEU A 265 -12.64 2.60 -9.17
N ASP A 266 -13.98 2.67 -9.18
CA ASP A 266 -14.85 1.78 -8.42
C ASP A 266 -14.59 0.31 -8.77
N LEU A 267 -14.16 0.01 -9.98
CA LEU A 267 -13.98 -1.36 -10.45
C LEU A 267 -12.85 -2.09 -9.70
N LEU A 268 -11.68 -1.46 -9.61
CA LEU A 268 -10.51 -2.02 -8.93
C LEU A 268 -10.71 -2.01 -7.42
N GLN A 269 -11.27 -0.92 -6.88
CA GLN A 269 -11.55 -0.82 -5.45
C GLN A 269 -12.60 -1.85 -5.01
N ASN A 270 -13.71 -1.99 -5.74
CA ASN A 270 -14.76 -2.96 -5.41
C ASN A 270 -14.29 -4.40 -5.59
N THR A 271 -13.30 -4.65 -6.46
CA THR A 271 -12.76 -6.00 -6.70
C THR A 271 -11.70 -6.39 -5.66
N PHE A 272 -10.78 -5.49 -5.29
CA PHE A 272 -9.59 -5.82 -4.50
C PHE A 272 -9.40 -4.98 -3.22
N GLY A 273 -10.14 -3.88 -3.03
CA GLY A 273 -9.95 -2.99 -1.87
C GLY A 273 -8.58 -2.28 -1.85
N THR A 274 -8.03 -1.98 -3.03
CA THR A 274 -6.63 -1.53 -3.23
C THR A 274 -6.20 -0.25 -2.49
N SER A 275 -4.88 -0.10 -2.28
CA SER A 275 -4.30 0.90 -1.36
C SER A 275 -3.85 2.22 -2.02
N LEU A 276 -3.74 2.29 -3.35
CA LEU A 276 -3.41 3.53 -4.08
C LEU A 276 -4.57 4.54 -3.94
N SER A 277 -4.53 5.34 -2.88
CA SER A 277 -5.71 6.04 -2.34
C SER A 277 -5.57 7.58 -2.32
N ILE A 278 -4.71 8.16 -3.18
CA ILE A 278 -4.76 9.61 -3.39
C ILE A 278 -5.81 9.92 -4.45
N ARG A 279 -7.02 10.19 -3.95
CA ARG A 279 -8.13 10.75 -4.73
C ARG A 279 -7.95 12.26 -4.79
N VAL A 280 -7.81 12.80 -6.00
CA VAL A 280 -7.78 14.25 -6.21
C VAL A 280 -9.13 14.68 -6.79
N LYS A 281 -9.99 15.26 -5.95
CA LYS A 281 -11.17 15.99 -6.42
C LYS A 281 -10.70 17.23 -7.18
N ASN A 282 -11.30 17.52 -8.33
CA ASN A 282 -10.95 18.64 -9.23
C ASN A 282 -9.57 18.52 -9.92
N TYR A 283 -9.33 17.40 -10.62
CA TYR A 283 -8.16 17.15 -11.46
C TYR A 283 -7.91 18.20 -12.56
N SER A 284 -8.95 18.89 -13.03
CA SER A 284 -8.90 19.84 -14.17
C SER A 284 -7.97 21.04 -14.00
N PHE A 285 -7.48 21.31 -12.78
CA PHE A 285 -6.57 22.42 -12.49
C PHE A 285 -5.08 22.03 -12.55
N ILE A 286 -4.76 20.73 -12.67
CA ILE A 286 -3.38 20.26 -12.72
C ILE A 286 -2.99 20.04 -14.19
N ASN A 287 -1.89 20.66 -14.63
CA ASN A 287 -1.37 20.46 -15.97
C ASN A 287 -0.55 19.17 -16.03
N TYR A 288 -0.88 18.26 -16.95
CA TYR A 288 -0.22 16.97 -17.15
C TYR A 288 0.41 16.87 -18.53
N THR A 289 1.57 16.22 -18.59
CA THR A 289 2.19 15.77 -19.83
C THR A 289 1.76 14.34 -20.12
N THR A 290 1.12 14.11 -21.26
CA THR A 290 0.78 12.75 -21.69
C THR A 290 2.02 12.06 -22.24
N VAL A 291 2.37 10.92 -21.66
CA VAL A 291 3.42 10.02 -22.17
C VAL A 291 2.77 8.73 -22.62
N THR A 292 2.85 8.42 -23.91
CA THR A 292 2.24 7.23 -24.49
C THR A 292 3.20 6.04 -24.47
N ALA A 293 2.63 4.84 -24.33
CA ALA A 293 3.37 3.58 -24.50
C ALA A 293 4.07 3.52 -25.88
N GLY A 294 5.16 2.75 -25.94
CA GLY A 294 5.85 2.46 -27.19
C GLY A 294 5.04 1.52 -28.09
N VAL A 295 5.55 1.26 -29.29
CA VAL A 295 4.92 0.35 -30.27
C VAL A 295 4.97 -1.12 -29.84
N ASP A 296 5.84 -1.44 -28.89
CA ASP A 296 6.04 -2.77 -28.30
C ASP A 296 6.46 -2.66 -26.83
N ALA A 297 6.64 -3.79 -26.14
CA ALA A 297 7.02 -3.75 -24.73
C ALA A 297 8.44 -3.26 -24.47
N ASP A 298 9.39 -3.54 -25.34
CA ASP A 298 10.79 -3.14 -25.11
C ASP A 298 10.97 -1.63 -25.31
N THR A 299 10.30 -1.07 -26.30
CA THR A 299 10.19 0.37 -26.50
C THR A 299 9.41 1.03 -25.37
N THR A 300 8.35 0.40 -24.85
CA THR A 300 7.63 0.91 -23.67
C THR A 300 8.52 0.92 -22.42
N VAL A 301 9.31 -0.13 -22.17
CA VAL A 301 10.30 -0.14 -21.06
C VAL A 301 11.29 1.02 -21.20
N LYS A 302 11.77 1.30 -22.42
CA LYS A 302 12.65 2.46 -22.66
C LYS A 302 11.96 3.78 -22.36
N VAL A 303 10.68 3.93 -22.69
CA VAL A 303 9.87 5.12 -22.36
C VAL A 303 9.73 5.25 -20.84
N LEU A 304 9.33 4.19 -20.14
CA LEU A 304 9.13 4.19 -18.68
C LEU A 304 10.43 4.48 -17.91
N ASN A 305 11.58 4.08 -18.45
CA ASN A 305 12.89 4.37 -17.84
C ASN A 305 13.37 5.82 -18.07
N ASN A 306 12.75 6.58 -18.96
CA ASN A 306 13.18 7.93 -19.35
C ASN A 306 12.03 8.95 -19.23
N LEU A 307 11.26 8.86 -18.14
CA LEU A 307 10.13 9.76 -17.90
C LEU A 307 10.58 11.16 -17.46
N PRO A 308 9.98 12.24 -17.99
CA PRO A 308 10.28 13.60 -17.58
C PRO A 308 9.76 13.87 -16.17
N LYS A 309 10.54 14.54 -15.31
CA LYS A 309 10.12 14.94 -13.95
C LYS A 309 9.09 16.08 -13.99
N VAL A 310 7.86 15.73 -14.34
CA VAL A 310 6.67 16.58 -14.41
C VAL A 310 5.44 15.74 -14.05
N ASN A 311 4.28 16.36 -13.89
CA ASN A 311 3.03 15.60 -13.78
C ASN A 311 2.78 14.81 -15.07
N ILE A 312 2.58 13.50 -14.97
CA ILE A 312 2.45 12.59 -16.12
C ILE A 312 1.09 11.90 -16.13
N THR A 313 0.48 11.85 -17.31
CA THR A 313 -0.56 10.87 -17.62
C THR A 313 0.03 9.81 -18.55
N LEU A 314 0.09 8.56 -18.08
CA LEU A 314 0.50 7.42 -18.89
C LEU A 314 -0.66 6.99 -19.80
N GLY A 315 -0.44 7.08 -21.12
CA GLY A 315 -1.39 6.71 -22.14
C GLY A 315 -1.07 5.36 -22.78
N GLY A 316 -1.93 4.37 -22.60
CA GLY A 316 -1.77 3.04 -23.20
C GLY A 316 -2.43 1.93 -22.40
N TYR A 317 -2.42 0.71 -22.95
CA TYR A 317 -2.95 -0.47 -22.26
C TYR A 317 -1.92 -1.19 -21.38
N PHE A 318 -0.63 -1.02 -21.67
CA PHE A 318 0.48 -1.58 -20.89
C PHE A 318 0.37 -3.11 -20.62
N GLU A 319 -0.01 -3.87 -21.65
CA GLU A 319 -0.34 -5.31 -21.57
C GLU A 319 0.91 -6.23 -21.51
N SER A 320 1.89 -5.92 -20.66
CA SER A 320 3.06 -6.78 -20.45
C SER A 320 3.50 -6.79 -19.00
N HIS A 321 3.83 -7.98 -18.49
CA HIS A 321 4.40 -8.13 -17.15
C HIS A 321 5.77 -7.46 -16.99
N LYS A 322 6.46 -7.17 -18.10
CA LYS A 322 7.81 -6.57 -18.08
C LYS A 322 7.83 -5.25 -17.29
N TYR A 323 6.72 -4.51 -17.30
CA TYR A 323 6.63 -3.19 -16.67
C TYR A 323 6.56 -3.24 -15.13
N PHE A 324 6.12 -4.37 -14.56
CA PHE A 324 5.89 -4.52 -13.12
C PHE A 324 6.53 -5.77 -12.52
N SER A 325 7.40 -6.45 -13.27
CA SER A 325 8.07 -7.70 -12.84
C SER A 325 8.85 -7.57 -11.53
N GLN A 326 9.41 -6.38 -11.28
CA GLN A 326 10.22 -6.04 -10.12
C GLN A 326 9.41 -5.82 -8.84
N VAL A 327 8.12 -5.51 -8.95
CA VAL A 327 7.18 -5.32 -7.82
C VAL A 327 6.12 -6.41 -7.77
N LYS A 328 6.35 -7.54 -8.44
CA LYS A 328 5.35 -8.60 -8.63
C LYS A 328 4.74 -9.08 -7.31
N ASP A 329 5.57 -9.22 -6.26
CA ASP A 329 5.15 -9.80 -4.99
C ASP A 329 4.29 -8.78 -4.21
N ASP A 330 4.69 -7.51 -4.21
CA ASP A 330 3.92 -6.40 -3.65
C ASP A 330 2.58 -6.24 -4.39
N LEU A 331 2.59 -6.35 -5.71
CA LEU A 331 1.39 -6.24 -6.54
C LEU A 331 0.40 -7.39 -6.28
N ARG A 332 0.89 -8.58 -5.90
CA ARG A 332 0.00 -9.67 -5.46
C ARG A 332 -0.69 -9.36 -4.14
N LEU A 333 -0.07 -8.57 -3.27
CA LEU A 333 -0.70 -8.10 -2.02
C LEU A 333 -1.76 -7.04 -2.29
N GLU A 334 -1.56 -6.21 -3.33
CA GLU A 334 -2.59 -5.25 -3.79
C GLU A 334 -3.81 -5.94 -4.40
N PHE A 335 -3.62 -7.09 -5.04
CA PHE A 335 -4.70 -7.84 -5.71
C PHE A 335 -5.23 -9.00 -4.86
N ILE A 336 -5.43 -8.75 -3.56
CA ILE A 336 -6.13 -9.67 -2.66
C ILE A 336 -7.63 -9.37 -2.71
N PHE A 337 -8.45 -10.36 -3.04
CA PHE A 337 -9.90 -10.22 -2.96
C PHE A 337 -10.34 -9.98 -1.50
N PRO A 338 -11.21 -9.00 -1.21
CA PRO A 338 -11.76 -8.81 0.13
C PRO A 338 -12.44 -10.09 0.67
N ARG A 339 -12.40 -10.31 2.00
CA ARG A 339 -12.99 -11.50 2.63
C ARG A 339 -14.44 -11.78 2.19
N PRO A 340 -15.34 -10.78 2.04
CA PRO A 340 -16.70 -11.04 1.58
C PRO A 340 -16.77 -11.71 0.19
N ILE A 341 -15.89 -11.32 -0.74
CA ILE A 341 -15.81 -11.94 -2.07
C ILE A 341 -15.28 -13.36 -1.95
N GLN A 342 -14.23 -13.58 -1.16
CA GLN A 342 -13.68 -14.92 -0.92
C GLN A 342 -14.74 -15.87 -0.33
N ASP A 343 -15.48 -15.41 0.69
CA ASP A 343 -16.55 -16.18 1.32
C ASP A 343 -17.66 -16.56 0.34
N GLU A 344 -18.03 -15.63 -0.56
CA GLU A 344 -18.99 -15.91 -1.63
C GLU A 344 -18.45 -16.97 -2.60
N VAL A 345 -17.16 -16.89 -2.96
CA VAL A 345 -16.52 -17.88 -3.85
C VAL A 345 -16.51 -19.25 -3.19
N PHE A 346 -16.16 -19.35 -1.91
CA PHE A 346 -16.17 -20.62 -1.18
C PHE A 346 -17.58 -21.19 -1.02
N LYS A 347 -18.59 -20.35 -0.80
CA LYS A 347 -20.00 -20.77 -0.82
C LYS A 347 -20.40 -21.33 -2.20
N TYR A 348 -20.00 -20.65 -3.28
CA TYR A 348 -20.25 -21.12 -4.63
C TYR A 348 -19.53 -22.44 -4.91
N PHE A 349 -18.24 -22.55 -4.58
CA PHE A 349 -17.48 -23.79 -4.70
C PHE A 349 -18.18 -24.95 -3.99
N ASN A 350 -18.66 -24.74 -2.77
CA ASN A 350 -19.41 -25.76 -2.03
C ASN A 350 -20.75 -26.13 -2.71
N SER A 351 -21.45 -25.16 -3.30
CA SER A 351 -22.75 -25.40 -3.95
C SER A 351 -22.61 -26.18 -5.26
N VAL A 352 -21.50 -26.00 -5.98
CA VAL A 352 -21.23 -26.72 -7.23
C VAL A 352 -20.38 -27.97 -7.06
N THR A 353 -19.83 -28.25 -5.87
CA THR A 353 -19.01 -29.45 -5.64
C THR A 353 -19.84 -30.72 -5.89
N PRO A 354 -19.39 -31.64 -6.78
CA PRO A 354 -20.10 -32.88 -7.05
C PRO A 354 -20.25 -33.71 -5.77
N ILE A 355 -21.38 -34.39 -5.61
CA ILE A 355 -21.68 -35.20 -4.40
C ILE A 355 -20.58 -36.25 -4.14
N LEU A 356 -20.03 -36.83 -5.21
CA LEU A 356 -18.96 -37.83 -5.16
C LEU A 356 -17.60 -37.26 -4.68
N CYS A 357 -17.46 -35.93 -4.59
CA CYS A 357 -16.24 -35.23 -4.21
C CYS A 357 -16.32 -34.60 -2.80
N LYS A 358 -17.40 -34.82 -2.04
CA LYS A 358 -17.58 -34.17 -0.72
C LYS A 358 -16.66 -34.70 0.38
N ASP A 359 -16.24 -35.97 0.28
CA ASP A 359 -15.46 -36.65 1.33
C ASP A 359 -14.03 -37.00 0.91
N GLU A 360 -13.60 -36.58 -0.29
CA GLU A 360 -12.28 -36.90 -0.84
C GLU A 360 -11.63 -35.69 -1.51
N ARG A 361 -10.30 -35.66 -1.53
CA ARG A 361 -9.53 -34.57 -2.14
C ARG A 361 -9.73 -34.56 -3.66
N PHE A 362 -10.11 -33.41 -4.21
CA PHE A 362 -10.20 -33.16 -5.65
C PHE A 362 -9.53 -31.82 -5.99
N VAL A 363 -9.30 -31.60 -7.27
CA VAL A 363 -8.69 -30.39 -7.82
C VAL A 363 -9.73 -29.59 -8.60
N ARG A 364 -9.79 -28.28 -8.39
CA ARG A 364 -10.66 -27.37 -9.13
C ARG A 364 -9.88 -26.59 -10.17
N VAL A 365 -10.34 -26.64 -11.42
CA VAL A 365 -9.72 -25.96 -12.55
C VAL A 365 -10.70 -24.93 -13.12
N GLY A 366 -10.34 -23.65 -13.03
CA GLY A 366 -11.09 -22.58 -13.68
C GLY A 366 -10.87 -22.60 -15.19
N ILE A 367 -11.90 -22.32 -15.98
CA ILE A 367 -11.81 -22.18 -17.43
C ILE A 367 -12.41 -20.85 -17.82
N HIS A 368 -11.60 -19.96 -18.38
CA HIS A 368 -12.10 -18.72 -18.97
C HIS A 368 -12.19 -18.85 -20.49
N VAL A 369 -13.35 -18.49 -21.03
CA VAL A 369 -13.61 -18.42 -22.48
C VAL A 369 -14.04 -17.00 -22.85
N ARG A 370 -13.23 -16.29 -23.62
CA ARG A 370 -13.61 -15.04 -24.28
C ARG A 370 -14.00 -15.35 -25.71
N ARG A 371 -15.17 -14.90 -26.17
CA ARG A 371 -15.65 -15.22 -27.51
C ARG A 371 -16.39 -14.07 -28.18
N THR A 372 -17.30 -13.40 -27.48
CA THR A 372 -18.28 -12.49 -28.11
C THR A 372 -17.66 -11.42 -29.00
N ASP A 373 -16.66 -10.69 -28.51
CA ASP A 373 -16.02 -9.63 -29.29
C ASP A 373 -14.88 -10.14 -30.18
N GLN A 374 -14.53 -11.42 -30.10
CA GLN A 374 -13.48 -12.05 -30.91
C GLN A 374 -14.02 -12.73 -32.19
N ILE A 375 -15.33 -13.02 -32.25
CA ILE A 375 -15.94 -13.66 -33.42
C ILE A 375 -16.16 -12.70 -34.61
N THR A 376 -15.92 -11.40 -34.46
CA THR A 376 -16.10 -10.44 -35.56
C THR A 376 -14.95 -10.53 -36.56
N GLU A 377 -15.25 -10.33 -37.84
CA GLU A 377 -14.25 -10.37 -38.92
C GLU A 377 -13.12 -9.34 -38.72
N GLU A 378 -13.47 -8.13 -38.27
CA GLU A 378 -12.54 -7.06 -37.92
C GLU A 378 -11.54 -7.50 -36.84
N ARG A 379 -12.02 -8.17 -35.79
CA ARG A 379 -11.17 -8.59 -34.66
C ARG A 379 -10.29 -9.77 -35.05
N GLN A 380 -10.80 -10.68 -35.86
CA GLN A 380 -9.99 -11.78 -36.40
C GLN A 380 -8.90 -11.32 -37.36
N THR A 381 -9.18 -10.30 -38.19
CA THR A 381 -8.15 -9.69 -39.05
C THR A 381 -7.05 -8.98 -38.25
N MET A 382 -7.38 -8.50 -37.05
CA MET A 382 -6.40 -7.97 -36.08
C MET A 382 -5.68 -9.07 -35.27
N GLY A 383 -5.97 -10.36 -35.50
CA GLY A 383 -5.32 -11.48 -34.81
C GLY A 383 -6.02 -11.99 -33.54
N PHE A 384 -7.18 -11.42 -33.17
CA PHE A 384 -7.99 -11.92 -32.05
C PHE A 384 -8.80 -13.14 -32.48
N ILE A 385 -8.16 -14.31 -32.51
CA ILE A 385 -8.79 -15.57 -32.94
C ILE A 385 -9.41 -16.28 -31.73
N PRO A 386 -10.74 -16.54 -31.72
CA PRO A 386 -11.38 -17.36 -30.69
C PRO A 386 -10.76 -18.75 -30.65
N GLN A 387 -10.50 -19.28 -29.47
CA GLN A 387 -9.89 -20.60 -29.33
C GLN A 387 -10.88 -21.69 -29.77
N PRO A 388 -10.42 -22.72 -30.52
CA PRO A 388 -11.28 -23.82 -30.92
C PRO A 388 -11.65 -24.70 -29.71
N PRO A 389 -12.78 -25.44 -29.76
CA PRO A 389 -13.14 -26.40 -28.70
C PRO A 389 -12.02 -27.39 -28.36
N SER A 390 -11.27 -27.83 -29.38
CA SER A 390 -10.16 -28.77 -29.23
C SER A 390 -9.09 -28.28 -28.26
N TYR A 391 -8.84 -26.98 -28.17
CA TYR A 391 -7.91 -26.43 -27.18
C TYR A 391 -8.37 -26.73 -25.75
N PHE A 392 -9.61 -26.38 -25.42
CA PHE A 392 -10.15 -26.57 -24.08
C PHE A 392 -10.21 -28.06 -23.74
N ILE A 393 -10.62 -28.91 -24.70
CA ILE A 393 -10.67 -30.36 -24.52
C ILE A 393 -9.28 -30.92 -24.18
N HIS A 394 -8.24 -30.56 -24.94
CA HIS A 394 -6.88 -31.03 -24.66
C HIS A 394 -6.34 -30.49 -23.33
N ALA A 395 -6.63 -29.24 -22.98
CA ALA A 395 -6.22 -28.63 -21.71
C ALA A 395 -6.91 -29.28 -20.50
N MET A 396 -8.20 -29.63 -20.64
CA MET A 396 -8.93 -30.39 -19.61
C MET A 396 -8.36 -31.79 -19.45
N GLU A 397 -8.05 -32.46 -20.57
CA GLU A 397 -7.48 -33.81 -20.56
C GLU A 397 -6.12 -33.84 -19.86
N TYR A 398 -5.27 -32.83 -20.06
CA TYR A 398 -4.02 -32.69 -19.29
C TYR A 398 -4.26 -32.74 -17.79
N PHE A 399 -5.21 -31.96 -17.26
CA PHE A 399 -5.48 -31.96 -15.82
C PHE A 399 -6.08 -33.28 -15.32
N LYS A 400 -6.90 -33.95 -16.13
CA LYS A 400 -7.43 -35.29 -15.79
C LYS A 400 -6.35 -36.37 -15.77
N GLN A 401 -5.30 -36.22 -16.57
CA GLN A 401 -4.15 -37.13 -16.55
C GLN A 401 -3.26 -36.89 -15.33
N GLU A 402 -3.10 -35.62 -14.93
CA GLU A 402 -2.27 -35.24 -13.78
C GLU A 402 -2.96 -35.51 -12.43
N TYR A 403 -4.29 -35.46 -12.36
CA TYR A 403 -5.04 -35.55 -11.10
C TYR A 403 -6.19 -36.55 -11.17
N ASN A 404 -6.30 -37.39 -10.12
CA ASN A 404 -7.32 -38.43 -10.02
C ASN A 404 -8.78 -37.92 -10.05
N ARG A 405 -9.03 -36.69 -9.58
CA ARG A 405 -10.36 -36.07 -9.52
C ARG A 405 -10.27 -34.60 -9.82
N VAL A 406 -10.93 -34.18 -10.89
CA VAL A 406 -10.92 -32.79 -11.35
C VAL A 406 -12.35 -32.28 -11.50
N GLN A 407 -12.62 -31.10 -10.95
CA GLN A 407 -13.81 -30.31 -11.22
C GLN A 407 -13.43 -29.12 -12.11
N PHE A 408 -14.20 -28.87 -13.16
CA PHE A 408 -14.03 -27.69 -14.00
C PHE A 408 -15.08 -26.63 -13.69
N ILE A 409 -14.69 -25.36 -13.62
CA ILE A 409 -15.62 -24.23 -13.50
C ILE A 409 -15.40 -23.27 -14.67
N VAL A 410 -16.41 -23.14 -15.53
CA VAL A 410 -16.36 -22.30 -16.73
C VAL A 410 -16.98 -20.95 -16.47
N THR A 411 -16.26 -19.90 -16.85
CA THR A 411 -16.72 -18.51 -16.94
C THR A 411 -16.59 -18.05 -18.39
N SER A 412 -17.56 -17.30 -18.92
CA SER A 412 -17.52 -16.88 -20.31
C SER A 412 -18.44 -15.69 -20.58
N ASP A 413 -18.10 -14.90 -21.59
CA ASP A 413 -19.02 -13.94 -22.21
C ASP A 413 -20.03 -14.61 -23.17
N ASP A 414 -19.82 -15.89 -23.50
CA ASP A 414 -20.68 -16.74 -24.31
C ASP A 414 -20.84 -18.14 -23.66
N LEU A 415 -21.66 -18.21 -22.60
CA LEU A 415 -21.95 -19.46 -21.90
C LEU A 415 -22.75 -20.46 -22.74
N ALA A 416 -23.52 -20.00 -23.73
CA ALA A 416 -24.29 -20.87 -24.62
C ALA A 416 -23.34 -21.74 -25.45
N TRP A 417 -22.36 -21.10 -26.09
CA TRP A 417 -21.32 -21.82 -26.83
C TRP A 417 -20.53 -22.78 -25.92
N CYS A 418 -20.19 -22.36 -24.69
CA CYS A 418 -19.45 -23.21 -23.77
C CYS A 418 -20.21 -24.48 -23.40
N LYS A 419 -21.53 -24.39 -23.15
CA LYS A 419 -22.38 -25.54 -22.83
C LYS A 419 -22.51 -26.54 -23.97
N GLU A 420 -22.29 -26.12 -25.21
CA GLU A 420 -22.31 -26.99 -26.38
C GLU A 420 -20.94 -27.63 -26.67
N ASN A 421 -19.85 -26.93 -26.33
CA ASN A 421 -18.50 -27.27 -26.82
C ASN A 421 -17.50 -27.71 -25.73
N ILE A 422 -17.77 -27.40 -24.46
CA ILE A 422 -16.92 -27.73 -23.32
C ILE A 422 -17.73 -28.64 -22.39
N LEU A 423 -17.53 -29.94 -22.54
CA LEU A 423 -18.33 -30.98 -21.90
C LEU A 423 -17.48 -31.83 -20.97
N ASP A 424 -17.97 -32.02 -19.74
CA ASP A 424 -17.40 -32.95 -18.76
C ASP A 424 -18.45 -33.34 -17.70
N GLU A 425 -18.25 -34.47 -17.02
CA GLU A 425 -19.16 -34.93 -15.96
C GLU A 425 -19.14 -34.05 -14.70
N HIS A 426 -18.00 -33.41 -14.40
CA HIS A 426 -17.78 -32.57 -13.22
C HIS A 426 -17.55 -31.10 -13.61
N ILE A 427 -18.36 -30.58 -14.53
CA ILE A 427 -18.31 -29.18 -14.96
C ILE A 427 -19.42 -28.33 -14.35
N ALA A 428 -19.08 -27.12 -13.93
CA ALA A 428 -20.00 -26.09 -13.53
C ALA A 428 -19.82 -24.85 -14.42
N PHE A 429 -20.90 -24.09 -14.62
CA PHE A 429 -20.88 -22.84 -15.38
C PHE A 429 -21.28 -21.70 -14.44
N SER A 430 -20.39 -20.71 -14.27
CA SER A 430 -20.67 -19.52 -13.48
C SER A 430 -21.60 -18.58 -14.24
N THR A 431 -22.57 -17.99 -13.54
CA THR A 431 -23.46 -16.94 -14.06
C THR A 431 -23.29 -15.64 -13.25
N HIS A 432 -22.17 -15.48 -12.56
CA HIS A 432 -21.90 -14.29 -11.74
C HIS A 432 -21.43 -13.12 -12.61
N ASN A 433 -21.16 -11.99 -11.96
CA ASN A 433 -20.53 -10.85 -12.62
C ASN A 433 -19.01 -11.08 -12.81
N TYR A 434 -18.37 -10.23 -13.61
CA TYR A 434 -16.93 -10.33 -13.92
C TYR A 434 -16.03 -10.19 -12.68
N THR A 435 -16.43 -9.49 -11.61
CA THR A 435 -15.61 -9.40 -10.38
C THR A 435 -15.56 -10.75 -9.69
N MET A 436 -16.72 -11.38 -9.54
CA MET A 436 -16.87 -12.69 -8.93
C MET A 436 -16.26 -13.79 -9.81
N ASP A 437 -16.44 -13.73 -11.12
CA ASP A 437 -15.82 -14.68 -12.06
C ASP A 437 -14.29 -14.60 -12.01
N LEU A 438 -13.71 -13.40 -11.89
CA LEU A 438 -12.26 -13.25 -11.74
C LEU A 438 -11.77 -13.90 -10.44
N ALA A 439 -12.52 -13.75 -9.35
CA ALA A 439 -12.22 -14.39 -8.06
C ALA A 439 -12.36 -15.92 -8.12
N ILE A 440 -13.43 -16.44 -8.73
CA ILE A 440 -13.67 -17.88 -8.96
C ILE A 440 -12.48 -18.49 -9.71
N LEU A 441 -12.06 -17.85 -10.81
CA LEU A 441 -10.94 -18.32 -11.62
C LEU A 441 -9.61 -18.27 -10.85
N SER A 442 -9.33 -17.15 -10.17
CA SER A 442 -8.05 -16.92 -9.48
C SER A 442 -7.89 -17.78 -8.22
N LEU A 443 -8.99 -18.09 -7.53
CA LEU A 443 -9.02 -18.93 -6.32
C LEU A 443 -9.20 -20.43 -6.64
N SER A 444 -9.34 -20.80 -7.91
CA SER A 444 -9.24 -22.19 -8.34
C SER A 444 -7.80 -22.71 -8.18
N ASP A 445 -7.64 -24.03 -8.04
CA ASP A 445 -6.32 -24.65 -7.84
C ASP A 445 -5.44 -24.49 -9.10
N HIS A 446 -6.03 -24.60 -10.28
CA HIS A 446 -5.39 -24.37 -11.58
C HIS A 446 -6.35 -23.65 -12.53
N ILE A 447 -5.88 -23.22 -13.70
CA ILE A 447 -6.70 -22.47 -14.65
C ILE A 447 -6.32 -22.73 -16.12
N ILE A 448 -7.33 -22.72 -16.99
CA ILE A 448 -7.23 -22.72 -18.45
C ILE A 448 -7.74 -21.38 -18.95
N ILE A 449 -6.93 -20.65 -19.72
CA ILE A 449 -7.26 -19.29 -20.15
C ILE A 449 -7.39 -19.16 -21.67
N SER A 450 -8.32 -18.30 -22.12
CA SER A 450 -8.45 -17.82 -23.50
C SER A 450 -7.54 -16.60 -23.76
N LEU A 451 -7.42 -16.17 -25.03
CA LEU A 451 -6.74 -14.92 -25.36
C LEU A 451 -7.48 -13.71 -24.77
N GLY A 452 -6.75 -12.87 -24.03
CA GLY A 452 -7.26 -11.59 -23.51
C GLY A 452 -6.66 -11.21 -22.16
N THR A 453 -6.59 -9.91 -21.88
CA THR A 453 -6.02 -9.36 -20.65
C THR A 453 -6.73 -9.83 -19.39
N TYR A 454 -8.05 -9.96 -19.41
CA TYR A 454 -8.83 -10.46 -18.26
C TYR A 454 -8.43 -11.89 -17.88
N SER A 455 -8.35 -12.79 -18.86
CA SER A 455 -7.95 -14.18 -18.65
C SER A 455 -6.49 -14.28 -18.23
N TRP A 456 -5.62 -13.42 -18.79
CA TRP A 456 -4.23 -13.33 -18.38
C TRP A 456 -4.10 -12.98 -16.90
N TRP A 457 -4.86 -11.98 -16.41
CA TRP A 457 -4.85 -11.63 -14.98
C TRP A 457 -5.39 -12.74 -14.08
N ALA A 458 -6.46 -13.42 -14.49
CA ALA A 458 -6.96 -14.59 -13.76
C ALA A 458 -5.88 -15.67 -13.63
N GLY A 459 -5.15 -15.93 -14.72
CA GLY A 459 -4.00 -16.84 -14.74
C GLY A 459 -2.84 -16.37 -13.87
N TRP A 460 -2.49 -15.09 -13.99
CA TRP A 460 -1.39 -14.50 -13.22
C TRP A 460 -1.67 -14.51 -11.72
N LEU A 461 -2.92 -14.30 -11.28
CA LEU A 461 -3.34 -14.32 -9.87
C LEU A 461 -3.47 -15.73 -9.30
N CYS A 462 -3.92 -16.70 -10.12
CA CYS A 462 -3.96 -18.11 -9.75
C CYS A 462 -2.58 -18.60 -9.29
N LYS A 463 -2.56 -19.38 -8.20
CA LYS A 463 -1.31 -19.87 -7.60
C LYS A 463 -0.80 -21.18 -8.21
N GLY A 464 -1.66 -21.89 -8.96
CA GLY A 464 -1.28 -23.13 -9.61
C GLY A 464 -0.96 -22.97 -11.09
N THR A 465 -1.08 -24.07 -11.81
CA THR A 465 -0.75 -24.16 -13.23
C THR A 465 -1.76 -23.38 -14.08
N THR A 466 -1.25 -22.49 -14.92
CA THR A 466 -2.03 -21.81 -15.96
C THR A 466 -1.74 -22.44 -17.32
N ILE A 467 -2.75 -23.02 -17.97
CA ILE A 467 -2.67 -23.43 -19.38
C ILE A 467 -3.19 -22.28 -20.24
N TYR A 468 -2.40 -21.91 -21.23
CA TYR A 468 -2.73 -20.88 -22.21
C TYR A 468 -2.69 -21.46 -23.62
N TYR A 469 -3.45 -20.87 -24.54
CA TYR A 469 -3.44 -21.24 -25.95
C TYR A 469 -2.16 -20.73 -26.61
N GLY A 470 -1.24 -21.63 -26.97
CA GLY A 470 0.01 -21.28 -27.66
C GLY A 470 -0.27 -20.69 -29.05
N VAL A 471 0.44 -19.65 -29.50
CA VAL A 471 1.79 -19.20 -29.17
C VAL A 471 1.73 -17.94 -28.28
N MET A 472 2.30 -17.99 -27.07
CA MET A 472 2.93 -16.78 -26.50
C MET A 472 4.40 -16.84 -26.92
N PRO A 473 5.04 -15.71 -27.22
CA PRO A 473 6.44 -15.71 -27.61
C PRO A 473 7.30 -16.18 -26.41
N PRO A 474 8.60 -16.49 -26.62
CA PRO A 474 9.54 -16.79 -25.54
C PRO A 474 9.47 -15.74 -24.41
N ASN A 475 10.15 -15.96 -23.28
CA ASN A 475 10.22 -15.02 -22.13
C ASN A 475 10.50 -13.53 -22.48
N ASP A 476 10.86 -13.25 -23.73
CA ASP A 476 11.15 -11.95 -24.31
C ASP A 476 9.98 -11.33 -25.14
N THR A 477 8.79 -11.96 -25.19
CA THR A 477 7.55 -11.61 -25.95
C THR A 477 6.53 -10.62 -25.29
N TYR A 478 5.66 -9.89 -26.02
CA TYR A 478 4.57 -9.01 -25.52
C TYR A 478 3.17 -9.37 -26.08
N LEU A 479 2.09 -9.05 -25.33
CA LEU A 479 0.72 -9.05 -25.86
C LEU A 479 0.54 -7.77 -26.69
N GLY A 480 0.49 -7.93 -28.00
CA GLY A 480 0.01 -6.93 -28.95
C GLY A 480 -1.33 -7.36 -29.50
#